data_AF-A0A452QND9-F1
#
_entry.id   AF-A0A452QND9-F1
#
_cell.length_a   1.000
_cell.length_b   1.000
_cell.length_c   1.000
_cell.angle_alpha   90.00
_cell.angle_beta   90.00
_cell.angle_gamma   90.00
#
_symmetry.space_group_name_H-M   'P 1'
#
loop_
_entity.id
_entity.type
_entity.pdbx_description
1 polymer ?
#
loop_
_entity_poly.entity_id
_entity_poly.type
_entity_poly.pdbx_seq_one_letter_code
_entity_poly.pdbx_strand_id
1 'polypeptide(L)'
;MCWESGGFSLGSVDPPPKPRRAGPTSWELLVPTAGNWRACLVFYLCFYGFMAQLRPGESFITPYLLGPEKNFTREQPGAWRDWTLVRMLRELGDNLRSPQLRLWSLWWVFNSAAYYLIVYYVHILWNVVHPTTDTTAVYNGGADAASTLLGAITSFSAGFVKIRWALWAKLVIAGVTAVQAVLVFLMYSTNSIWLCYVAFVLFRGAYQFLVPIATFQIASSLSKELCALVFGVNTFLATVLKTVITLVVSDKRGLGLPVHSQVSPSRPRCLEVSGQCISHSVGLGL
;
A
#
# COMPACT_ATOMS: atom_id res chain seq x y z
N MET A 1 35.84 -71.39 -34.53
CA MET A 1 36.89 -70.70 -35.31
C MET A 1 36.16 -69.77 -36.28
N CYS A 2 36.30 -68.46 -36.31
CA CYS A 2 37.37 -67.57 -35.87
C CYS A 2 36.82 -66.39 -35.06
N TRP A 3 37.69 -65.91 -34.16
CA TRP A 3 37.60 -64.72 -33.35
C TRP A 3 38.44 -63.65 -34.05
N GLU A 4 37.90 -62.48 -34.37
CA GLU A 4 38.73 -61.30 -34.62
C GLU A 4 38.20 -60.11 -33.81
N SER A 5 39.17 -59.56 -33.09
CA SER A 5 39.12 -58.53 -32.07
C SER A 5 39.08 -57.13 -32.70
N GLY A 6 37.93 -56.47 -32.61
CA GLY A 6 37.80 -55.02 -32.86
C GLY A 6 37.94 -54.24 -31.55
N GLY A 7 39.03 -53.52 -31.40
CA GLY A 7 39.33 -52.69 -30.22
C GLY A 7 38.32 -51.56 -30.02
N PHE A 8 37.96 -51.34 -28.76
CA PHE A 8 37.07 -50.30 -28.28
C PHE A 8 37.86 -48.99 -28.14
N SER A 9 37.72 -48.06 -29.09
CA SER A 9 38.22 -46.70 -28.94
C SER A 9 37.24 -45.89 -28.08
N LEU A 10 37.58 -45.70 -26.81
CA LEU A 10 36.90 -44.77 -25.91
C LEU A 10 37.13 -43.33 -26.43
N GLY A 11 36.17 -42.80 -27.20
CA GLY A 11 36.13 -41.39 -27.53
C GLY A 11 35.92 -40.57 -26.26
N SER A 12 36.91 -39.75 -25.89
CA SER A 12 36.79 -38.76 -24.84
C SER A 12 35.72 -37.74 -25.22
N VAL A 13 34.53 -37.84 -24.63
CA VAL A 13 33.48 -36.84 -24.77
C VAL A 13 33.87 -35.63 -23.93
N ASP A 14 34.17 -34.51 -24.58
CA ASP A 14 34.43 -33.24 -23.91
C ASP A 14 33.21 -32.80 -23.07
N PRO A 15 33.41 -32.23 -21.87
CA PRO A 15 32.32 -31.70 -21.07
C PRO A 15 31.64 -30.53 -21.79
N PRO A 16 30.31 -30.36 -21.64
CA PRO A 16 29.58 -29.28 -22.30
C PRO A 16 30.12 -27.90 -21.90
N PRO A 17 30.15 -26.92 -22.82
CA PRO A 17 30.62 -25.57 -22.51
C PRO A 17 29.73 -24.95 -21.43
N LYS A 18 30.36 -24.37 -20.40
CA LYS A 18 29.67 -23.64 -19.34
C LYS A 18 28.77 -22.56 -19.96
N PRO A 19 27.50 -22.40 -19.52
CA PRO A 19 26.64 -21.36 -20.04
C PRO A 19 27.29 -19.99 -19.82
N ARG A 20 27.48 -19.25 -20.91
CA ARG A 20 27.97 -17.87 -20.90
C ARG A 20 26.97 -17.06 -20.06
N ARG A 21 27.45 -16.40 -19.00
CA ARG A 21 26.63 -15.45 -18.22
C ARG A 21 25.94 -14.52 -19.20
N ALA A 22 24.60 -14.53 -19.21
CA ALA A 22 23.84 -13.56 -19.97
C ALA A 22 24.27 -12.17 -19.53
N GLY A 23 24.73 -11.35 -20.47
CA GLY A 23 24.98 -9.94 -20.20
C GLY A 23 23.68 -9.24 -19.79
N PRO A 24 23.76 -8.08 -19.13
CA PRO A 24 22.58 -7.32 -18.74
C PRO A 24 21.70 -7.08 -19.98
N THR A 25 20.43 -7.43 -19.86
CA THR A 25 19.43 -7.22 -20.92
C THR A 25 19.31 -5.72 -21.23
N SER A 26 19.02 -5.34 -22.48
CA SER A 26 19.02 -3.94 -22.96
C SER A 26 18.20 -2.95 -22.10
N TRP A 27 17.17 -3.42 -21.40
CA TRP A 27 16.40 -2.61 -20.46
C TRP A 27 17.14 -2.30 -19.15
N GLU A 28 18.13 -3.11 -18.74
CA GLU A 28 18.98 -2.83 -17.57
C GLU A 28 20.00 -1.71 -17.84
N LEU A 29 20.41 -1.52 -19.10
CA LEU A 29 21.29 -0.42 -19.54
C LEU A 29 20.56 0.94 -19.62
N LEU A 30 19.22 0.93 -19.72
CA LEU A 30 18.38 2.12 -19.83
C LEU A 30 17.75 2.55 -18.50
N VAL A 31 18.00 1.83 -17.40
CA VAL A 31 17.60 2.27 -16.06
C VAL A 31 18.74 3.10 -15.48
N PRO A 32 18.67 4.45 -15.52
CA PRO A 32 19.69 5.27 -14.87
C PRO A 32 19.72 4.91 -13.37
N THR A 33 20.82 4.30 -12.94
CA THR A 33 21.17 4.00 -11.53
C THR A 33 21.55 5.28 -10.78
N ALA A 34 20.77 6.35 -10.95
CA ALA A 34 20.87 7.55 -10.15
C ALA A 34 19.73 7.52 -9.12
N GLY A 35 20.02 7.11 -7.89
CA GLY A 35 19.02 7.04 -6.81
C GLY A 35 18.27 8.37 -6.56
N ASN A 36 18.81 9.49 -7.05
CA ASN A 36 18.25 10.82 -6.84
C ASN A 36 16.95 11.07 -7.62
N TRP A 37 16.77 10.57 -8.84
CA TRP A 37 15.54 10.88 -9.61
C TRP A 37 14.30 10.20 -9.01
N ARG A 38 14.47 9.00 -8.45
CA ARG A 38 13.40 8.27 -7.76
C ARG A 38 12.98 8.99 -6.48
N ALA A 39 13.96 9.42 -5.68
CA ALA A 39 13.70 10.23 -4.49
C ALA A 39 13.04 11.57 -4.83
N CYS A 40 13.48 12.25 -5.89
CA CYS A 40 12.87 13.47 -6.39
C CYS A 40 11.43 13.25 -6.88
N LEU A 41 11.15 12.15 -7.58
CA LEU A 41 9.81 11.80 -8.04
C LEU A 41 8.89 11.49 -6.85
N VAL A 42 9.37 10.73 -5.87
CA VAL A 42 8.63 10.43 -4.63
C VAL A 42 8.33 11.72 -3.88
N PHE A 43 9.32 12.59 -3.69
CA PHE A 43 9.14 13.90 -3.06
C PHE A 43 8.12 14.73 -3.82
N TYR A 44 8.21 14.80 -5.14
CA TYR A 44 7.28 15.55 -5.99
C TYR A 44 5.85 15.02 -5.89
N LEU A 45 5.64 13.70 -5.91
CA LEU A 45 4.31 13.10 -5.77
C LEU A 45 3.73 13.29 -4.36
N CYS A 46 4.57 13.19 -3.33
CA CYS A 46 4.15 13.47 -1.95
C CYS A 46 3.78 14.96 -1.81
N PHE A 47 4.60 15.86 -2.34
CA PHE A 47 4.36 17.29 -2.33
C PHE A 47 3.12 17.67 -3.15
N TYR A 48 2.92 17.08 -4.32
CA TYR A 48 1.71 17.25 -5.11
C TYR A 48 0.47 16.78 -4.33
N GLY A 49 0.54 15.62 -3.66
CA GLY A 49 -0.52 15.13 -2.78
C GLY A 49 -0.80 16.08 -1.62
N PHE A 50 0.25 16.64 -1.00
CA PHE A 50 0.13 17.69 0.02
C PHE A 50 -0.59 18.93 -0.51
N MET A 51 -0.16 19.45 -1.67
CA MET A 51 -0.75 20.63 -2.30
C MET A 51 -2.18 20.39 -2.80
N ALA A 52 -2.51 19.18 -3.26
CA ALA A 52 -3.87 18.81 -3.67
C ALA A 52 -4.84 18.71 -2.48
N GLN A 53 -4.32 18.35 -1.29
CA GLN A 53 -5.10 18.28 -0.05
C GLN A 53 -5.22 19.65 0.65
N LEU A 54 -4.27 20.56 0.41
CA LEU A 54 -4.46 21.99 0.64
C LEU A 54 -5.46 22.53 -0.39
N ARG A 55 -6.77 22.25 -0.24
CA ARG A 55 -7.80 22.92 -1.05
C ARG A 55 -7.56 24.44 -0.99
N PRO A 56 -7.15 25.12 -2.09
CA PRO A 56 -7.20 26.58 -2.13
C PRO A 56 -8.64 27.06 -2.36
N GLY A 57 -9.58 26.12 -2.57
CA GLY A 57 -10.98 26.36 -2.91
C GLY A 57 -11.90 26.06 -1.73
N GLU A 58 -12.05 27.05 -0.86
CA GLU A 58 -13.33 27.49 -0.26
C GLU A 58 -13.05 28.89 0.30
N SER A 59 -13.90 29.85 -0.04
CA SER A 59 -13.74 31.32 0.05
C SER A 59 -13.66 31.90 1.47
N PHE A 60 -12.96 31.26 2.40
CA PHE A 60 -12.86 31.71 3.80
C PHE A 60 -11.59 32.53 4.11
N ILE A 61 -10.50 32.38 3.36
CA ILE A 61 -9.27 33.15 3.62
C ILE A 61 -9.46 34.62 3.24
N THR A 62 -10.15 34.91 2.13
CA THR A 62 -10.32 36.27 1.62
C THR A 62 -11.22 37.14 2.53
N PRO A 63 -12.39 36.67 3.02
CA PRO A 63 -13.19 37.44 3.98
C PRO A 63 -12.55 37.51 5.38
N TYR A 64 -11.72 36.53 5.76
CA TYR A 64 -11.05 36.48 7.05
C TYR A 64 -9.83 37.42 7.13
N LEU A 65 -9.08 37.56 6.03
CA LEU A 65 -8.02 38.56 5.90
C LEU A 65 -8.57 39.99 5.72
N LEU A 66 -9.80 40.12 5.21
CA LEU A 66 -10.52 41.39 5.05
C LEU A 66 -11.48 41.69 6.23
N GLY A 67 -11.42 40.92 7.32
CA GLY A 67 -12.27 41.12 8.50
C GLY A 67 -11.95 42.45 9.21
N PRO A 68 -12.95 43.13 9.81
CA PRO A 68 -12.77 44.45 10.46
C PRO A 68 -11.69 44.49 11.56
N GLU A 69 -11.35 43.33 12.10
CA GLU A 69 -10.34 43.12 13.14
C GLU A 69 -8.89 43.23 12.63
N LYS A 70 -8.64 43.17 11.31
CA LYS A 70 -7.26 43.00 10.78
C LYS A 70 -6.76 44.09 9.82
N ASN A 71 -7.60 45.00 9.31
CA ASN A 71 -7.20 46.22 8.58
C ASN A 71 -5.95 46.08 7.66
N PHE A 72 -5.89 45.07 6.78
CA PHE A 72 -4.79 44.94 5.82
C PHE A 72 -5.18 45.51 4.46
N THR A 73 -4.45 46.55 4.03
CA THR A 73 -4.54 47.22 2.74
C THR A 73 -4.20 46.28 1.58
N ARG A 74 -4.82 46.54 0.42
CA ARG A 74 -4.94 45.63 -0.74
C ARG A 74 -3.67 45.37 -1.57
N GLU A 75 -2.50 45.82 -1.13
CA GLU A 75 -1.25 45.63 -1.86
C GLU A 75 -0.17 45.12 -0.90
N GLN A 76 0.49 43.98 -1.21
CA GLN A 76 1.94 43.73 -0.98
C GLN A 76 2.40 42.24 -1.09
N PRO A 77 3.73 42.00 -1.27
CA PRO A 77 4.30 40.90 -2.07
C PRO A 77 4.54 39.58 -1.31
N GLY A 78 4.85 38.54 -2.08
CA GLY A 78 4.89 37.11 -1.69
C GLY A 78 5.66 36.69 -0.44
N ALA A 79 6.43 37.58 0.20
CA ALA A 79 7.13 37.33 1.46
C ALA A 79 6.17 37.09 2.65
N TRP A 80 4.95 37.64 2.65
CA TRP A 80 3.97 37.40 3.72
C TRP A 80 3.44 35.98 3.76
N ARG A 81 3.38 35.30 2.61
CA ARG A 81 2.86 33.93 2.50
C ARG A 81 3.76 32.93 3.23
N ASP A 82 5.07 33.15 3.21
CA ASP A 82 6.02 32.28 3.89
C ASP A 82 5.94 32.46 5.42
N TRP A 83 5.74 33.70 5.88
CA TRP A 83 5.54 33.98 7.31
C TRP A 83 4.22 33.44 7.86
N THR A 84 3.13 33.50 7.09
CA THR A 84 1.84 32.93 7.51
C THR A 84 1.90 31.41 7.57
N LEU A 85 2.49 30.75 6.59
CA LEU A 85 2.66 29.29 6.60
C LEU A 85 3.56 28.82 7.74
N VAL A 86 4.70 29.49 7.97
CA VAL A 86 5.60 29.17 9.09
C VAL A 86 4.89 29.36 10.43
N ARG A 87 4.08 30.42 10.56
CA ARG A 87 3.27 30.64 11.77
C ARG A 87 2.24 29.54 11.98
N MET A 88 1.50 29.16 10.94
CA MET A 88 0.50 28.07 11.02
C MET A 88 1.14 26.72 11.32
N LEU A 89 2.33 26.44 10.77
CA LEU A 89 3.08 25.20 11.07
C LEU A 89 3.58 25.18 12.52
N ARG A 90 4.01 26.33 13.07
CA ARG A 90 4.38 26.45 14.48
C ARG A 90 3.18 26.22 15.39
N GLU A 91 2.07 26.91 15.12
CA GLU A 91 0.81 26.75 15.85
C GLU A 91 0.29 25.30 15.77
N LEU A 92 0.43 24.65 14.62
CA LEU A 92 0.13 23.23 14.47
C LEU A 92 1.04 22.36 15.37
N GLY A 93 2.35 22.62 15.36
CA GLY A 93 3.30 21.90 16.21
C GLY A 93 2.93 21.98 17.69
N ASP A 94 2.47 23.14 18.16
CA ASP A 94 2.00 23.32 19.53
C ASP A 94 0.68 22.58 19.80
N ASN A 95 -0.26 22.61 18.86
CA ASN A 95 -1.53 21.86 18.97
C ASN A 95 -1.33 20.33 18.92
N LEU A 96 -0.33 19.83 18.18
CA LEU A 96 0.06 18.41 18.12
C LEU A 96 0.62 17.88 19.45
N ARG A 97 0.91 18.76 20.42
CA ARG A 97 1.23 18.33 21.79
C ARG A 97 0.00 17.81 22.53
N SER A 98 -1.21 18.16 22.09
CA SER A 98 -2.43 17.62 22.69
C SER A 98 -2.53 16.10 22.43
N PRO A 99 -2.81 15.29 23.47
CA PRO A 99 -2.72 13.84 23.37
C PRO A 99 -3.77 13.25 22.40
N GLN A 100 -4.94 13.88 22.31
CA GLN A 100 -6.00 13.45 21.39
C GLN A 100 -5.63 13.71 19.93
N LEU A 101 -5.23 14.95 19.58
CA LEU A 101 -4.86 15.27 18.21
C LEU A 101 -3.67 14.43 17.74
N ARG A 102 -2.68 14.23 18.61
CA ARG A 102 -1.52 13.38 18.31
C ARG A 102 -1.92 11.94 18.04
N LEU A 103 -2.80 11.37 18.88
CA LEU A 103 -3.27 9.99 18.73
C LEU A 103 -3.97 9.79 17.39
N TRP A 104 -4.93 10.65 17.05
CA TRP A 104 -5.70 10.53 15.82
C TRP A 104 -4.88 10.85 14.57
N SER A 105 -3.97 11.81 14.63
CA SER A 105 -3.06 12.11 13.52
C SER A 105 -2.05 10.98 13.27
N LEU A 106 -1.45 10.41 14.31
CA LEU A 106 -0.55 9.25 14.15
C LEU A 106 -1.32 8.05 13.59
N TRP A 107 -2.49 7.75 14.16
CA TRP A 107 -3.33 6.68 13.63
C TRP A 107 -3.67 6.90 12.15
N TRP A 108 -4.05 8.12 11.76
CA TRP A 108 -4.33 8.46 10.36
C TRP A 108 -3.15 8.13 9.46
N VAL A 109 -1.95 8.60 9.83
CA VAL A 109 -0.72 8.38 9.06
C VAL A 109 -0.44 6.88 8.86
N PHE A 110 -0.39 6.11 9.95
CA PHE A 110 -0.07 4.68 9.91
C PHE A 110 -1.16 3.86 9.21
N ASN A 111 -2.43 4.09 9.57
CA ASN A 111 -3.55 3.34 9.04
C ASN A 111 -3.81 3.64 7.56
N SER A 112 -3.67 4.89 7.11
CA SER A 112 -3.76 5.22 5.68
C SER A 112 -2.63 4.56 4.88
N ALA A 113 -1.38 4.62 5.36
CA ALA A 113 -0.27 3.96 4.68
C ALA A 113 -0.50 2.44 4.56
N ALA A 114 -0.87 1.78 5.65
CA ALA A 114 -1.18 0.35 5.67
C ALA A 114 -2.35 -0.02 4.75
N TYR A 115 -3.46 0.74 4.81
CA TYR A 115 -4.64 0.53 3.98
C TYR A 115 -4.31 0.56 2.49
N TYR A 116 -3.60 1.59 2.02
CA TYR A 116 -3.25 1.68 0.61
C TYR A 116 -2.31 0.56 0.16
N LEU A 117 -1.34 0.16 1.00
CA LEU A 117 -0.49 -0.99 0.70
C LEU A 117 -1.32 -2.26 0.54
N ILE A 118 -2.21 -2.56 1.49
CA ILE A 118 -3.07 -3.75 1.43
C ILE A 118 -3.92 -3.74 0.16
N VAL A 119 -4.58 -2.62 -0.16
CA VAL A 119 -5.40 -2.50 -1.38
C VAL A 119 -4.57 -2.68 -2.65
N TYR A 120 -3.33 -2.18 -2.71
CA TYR A 120 -2.47 -2.37 -3.88
C TYR A 120 -2.02 -3.83 -4.07
N TYR A 121 -1.75 -4.55 -2.98
CA TYR A 121 -1.25 -5.92 -3.05
C TYR A 121 -2.35 -7.00 -3.00
N VAL A 122 -3.60 -6.66 -2.65
CA VAL A 122 -4.68 -7.65 -2.49
C VAL A 122 -4.99 -8.40 -3.79
N HIS A 123 -4.95 -7.72 -4.94
CA HIS A 123 -5.19 -8.39 -6.23
C HIS A 123 -4.08 -9.37 -6.59
N ILE A 124 -2.83 -9.06 -6.19
CA ILE A 124 -1.70 -9.98 -6.35
C ILE A 124 -1.92 -11.21 -5.47
N LEU A 125 -2.30 -10.99 -4.20
CA LEU A 125 -2.63 -12.08 -3.27
C LEU A 125 -3.74 -12.98 -3.82
N TRP A 126 -4.84 -12.40 -4.32
CA TRP A 126 -5.93 -13.16 -4.91
C TRP A 126 -5.50 -14.02 -6.09
N ASN A 127 -4.60 -13.52 -6.95
CA ASN A 127 -4.07 -14.29 -8.06
C ASN A 127 -3.10 -15.40 -7.63
N VAL A 128 -2.51 -15.30 -6.43
CA VAL A 128 -1.73 -16.40 -5.83
C VAL A 128 -2.65 -17.46 -5.23
N VAL A 129 -3.70 -17.05 -4.54
CA VAL A 129 -4.69 -17.95 -3.92
C VAL A 129 -5.53 -18.66 -4.98
N HIS A 130 -5.93 -17.95 -6.05
CA HIS A 130 -6.72 -18.47 -7.15
C HIS A 130 -6.16 -17.97 -8.50
N PRO A 131 -5.23 -18.72 -9.12
CA PRO A 131 -4.60 -18.32 -10.38
C PRO A 131 -5.59 -18.14 -11.52
N THR A 132 -5.46 -17.05 -12.26
CA THR A 132 -6.33 -16.68 -13.40
C THR A 132 -6.25 -17.61 -14.61
N THR A 133 -5.34 -18.58 -14.63
CA THR A 133 -5.23 -19.62 -15.67
C THR A 133 -6.41 -20.59 -15.69
N ASP A 134 -7.08 -20.79 -14.55
CA ASP A 134 -8.33 -21.55 -14.48
C ASP A 134 -9.51 -20.61 -14.71
N THR A 135 -10.07 -20.64 -15.93
CA THR A 135 -11.16 -19.80 -16.48
C THR A 135 -12.50 -19.83 -15.73
N THR A 136 -12.53 -20.36 -14.50
CA THR A 136 -13.62 -20.23 -13.55
C THR A 136 -13.81 -18.77 -13.13
N ALA A 137 -15.07 -18.36 -12.93
CA ALA A 137 -15.47 -16.96 -12.72
C ALA A 137 -14.64 -16.25 -11.62
N VAL A 138 -13.88 -15.22 -12.04
CA VAL A 138 -13.09 -14.36 -11.14
C VAL A 138 -13.98 -13.22 -10.65
N TYR A 139 -14.26 -13.16 -9.34
CA TYR A 139 -15.20 -12.21 -8.73
C TYR A 139 -14.54 -10.97 -8.10
N ASN A 140 -13.31 -10.64 -8.48
CA ASN A 140 -12.54 -9.50 -7.92
C ASN A 140 -13.35 -8.19 -7.93
N GLY A 141 -13.95 -7.85 -9.08
CA GLY A 141 -14.78 -6.63 -9.19
C GLY A 141 -16.04 -6.67 -8.32
N GLY A 142 -16.60 -7.87 -8.08
CA GLY A 142 -17.71 -8.06 -7.15
C GLY A 142 -17.30 -7.80 -5.70
N ALA A 143 -16.12 -8.28 -5.29
CA ALA A 143 -15.55 -7.99 -3.97
C ALA A 143 -15.24 -6.49 -3.79
N ASP A 144 -14.75 -5.81 -4.83
CA ASP A 144 -14.54 -4.36 -4.82
C ASP A 144 -15.86 -3.57 -4.71
N ALA A 145 -16.90 -4.00 -5.43
CA ALA A 145 -18.23 -3.39 -5.34
C ALA A 145 -18.85 -3.59 -3.95
N ALA A 146 -18.82 -4.82 -3.43
CA ALA A 146 -19.33 -5.15 -2.10
C ALA A 146 -18.60 -4.38 -1.00
N SER A 147 -17.27 -4.27 -1.10
CA SER A 147 -16.47 -3.51 -0.14
C SER A 147 -16.72 -2.01 -0.22
N THR A 148 -17.03 -1.47 -1.40
CA THR A 148 -17.45 -0.07 -1.59
C THR A 148 -18.81 0.19 -0.94
N LEU A 149 -19.79 -0.70 -1.17
CA LEU A 149 -21.12 -0.61 -0.59
C LEU A 149 -21.06 -0.68 0.95
N LEU A 150 -20.34 -1.67 1.49
CA LEU A 150 -20.15 -1.78 2.93
C LEU A 150 -19.42 -0.56 3.50
N GLY A 151 -18.42 -0.04 2.79
CA GLY A 151 -17.72 1.19 3.16
C GLY A 151 -18.65 2.40 3.25
N ALA A 152 -19.60 2.54 2.32
CA ALA A 152 -20.60 3.59 2.35
C ALA A 152 -21.55 3.45 3.56
N ILE A 153 -22.08 2.24 3.79
CA ILE A 153 -22.97 1.96 4.92
C ILE A 153 -22.28 2.26 6.25
N THR A 154 -21.05 1.77 6.42
CA THR A 154 -20.27 1.93 7.65
C THR A 154 -19.87 3.38 7.90
N SER A 155 -19.42 4.11 6.88
CA SER A 155 -19.10 5.54 6.97
C SER A 155 -20.33 6.39 7.34
N PHE A 156 -21.48 6.12 6.72
CA PHE A 156 -22.73 6.77 7.08
C PHE A 156 -23.13 6.47 8.53
N SER A 157 -23.02 5.20 8.94
CA SER A 157 -23.32 4.75 10.31
C SER A 157 -22.47 5.45 11.35
N ALA A 158 -21.20 5.72 11.05
CA ALA A 158 -20.28 6.44 11.94
C ALA A 158 -20.81 7.82 12.36
N GLY A 159 -21.57 8.51 11.49
CA GLY A 159 -22.17 9.80 11.78
C GLY A 159 -23.24 9.79 12.87
N PHE A 160 -23.83 8.62 13.17
CA PHE A 160 -24.85 8.46 14.21
C PHE A 160 -24.27 8.04 15.57
N VAL A 161 -22.96 7.75 15.63
CA VAL A 161 -22.30 7.24 16.84
C VAL A 161 -22.07 8.37 17.84
N LYS A 162 -22.95 8.45 18.84
CA LYS A 162 -22.88 9.44 19.94
C LYS A 162 -22.25 8.81 21.18
N ILE A 163 -20.92 8.85 21.27
CA ILE A 163 -20.19 8.32 22.43
C ILE A 163 -19.33 9.45 23.04
N ARG A 164 -19.01 9.35 24.34
CA ARG A 164 -18.02 10.22 24.99
C ARG A 164 -16.61 9.90 24.49
N TRP A 165 -16.27 10.44 23.32
CA TRP A 165 -15.01 10.15 22.62
C TRP A 165 -13.75 10.41 23.44
N ALA A 166 -13.77 11.37 24.37
CA ALA A 166 -12.65 11.63 25.28
C ALA A 166 -12.23 10.39 26.10
N LEU A 167 -13.18 9.52 26.45
CA LEU A 167 -12.96 8.30 27.25
C LEU A 167 -12.79 7.07 26.35
N TRP A 168 -13.65 6.94 25.34
CA TRP A 168 -13.77 5.71 24.55
C TRP A 168 -12.89 5.67 23.30
N ALA A 169 -12.30 6.79 22.86
CA ALA A 169 -11.48 6.84 21.64
C ALA A 169 -10.36 5.79 21.62
N LYS A 170 -9.65 5.62 22.75
CA LYS A 170 -8.55 4.64 22.87
C LYS A 170 -9.03 3.20 22.72
N LEU A 171 -10.21 2.87 23.24
CA LEU A 171 -10.77 1.52 23.13
C LEU A 171 -11.30 1.27 21.73
N VAL A 172 -11.98 2.25 21.12
CA VAL A 172 -12.50 2.13 19.75
C VAL A 172 -11.36 1.97 18.75
N ILE A 173 -10.34 2.84 18.83
CA ILE A 173 -9.21 2.80 17.90
C ILE A 173 -8.43 1.49 18.04
N ALA A 174 -8.17 1.03 19.27
CA ALA A 174 -7.47 -0.24 19.53
C ALA A 174 -8.29 -1.44 19.05
N GLY A 175 -9.60 -1.47 19.34
CA GLY A 175 -10.48 -2.56 18.92
C GLY A 175 -10.59 -2.66 17.40
N VAL A 176 -10.86 -1.55 16.71
CA VAL A 176 -10.98 -1.53 15.25
C VAL A 176 -9.65 -1.88 14.58
N THR A 177 -8.53 -1.35 15.05
CA THR A 177 -7.20 -1.70 14.49
C THR A 177 -6.81 -3.14 14.75
N ALA A 178 -7.14 -3.71 15.91
CA ALA A 178 -6.96 -5.14 16.18
C ALA A 178 -7.79 -6.00 15.23
N VAL A 179 -9.06 -5.65 15.00
CA VAL A 179 -9.92 -6.33 14.02
C VAL A 179 -9.33 -6.24 12.62
N GLN A 180 -8.83 -5.07 12.20
CA GLN A 180 -8.17 -4.92 10.91
C GLN A 180 -6.92 -5.80 10.79
N ALA A 181 -6.08 -5.87 11.83
CA ALA A 181 -4.90 -6.72 11.84
C ALA A 181 -5.26 -8.22 11.73
N VAL A 182 -6.29 -8.68 12.45
CA VAL A 182 -6.80 -10.05 12.37
C VAL A 182 -7.33 -10.37 10.97
N LEU A 183 -8.09 -9.46 10.35
CA LEU A 183 -8.62 -9.64 9.01
C LEU A 183 -7.50 -9.73 7.96
N VAL A 184 -6.45 -8.92 8.10
CA VAL A 184 -5.27 -9.00 7.23
C VAL A 184 -4.53 -10.32 7.40
N PHE A 185 -4.34 -10.76 8.65
CA PHE A 185 -3.74 -12.07 8.93
C PHE A 185 -4.57 -13.23 8.36
N LEU A 186 -5.90 -13.13 8.43
CA LEU A 186 -6.82 -14.12 7.85
C LEU A 186 -6.70 -14.17 6.33
N MET A 187 -6.62 -13.02 5.65
CA MET A 187 -6.38 -12.97 4.20
C MET A 187 -5.05 -13.62 3.79
N TYR A 188 -4.00 -13.41 4.59
CA TYR A 188 -2.68 -14.00 4.33
C TYR A 188 -2.66 -15.52 4.54
N SER A 189 -3.39 -16.02 5.54
CA SER A 189 -3.28 -17.42 5.99
C SER A 189 -4.25 -18.38 5.28
N THR A 190 -5.27 -17.87 4.60
CA THR A 190 -6.31 -18.69 3.95
C THR A 190 -5.93 -19.09 2.52
N ASN A 191 -6.31 -20.30 2.13
CA ASN A 191 -6.25 -20.76 0.74
C ASN A 191 -7.62 -20.65 0.02
N SER A 192 -8.65 -20.14 0.70
CA SER A 192 -9.98 -19.95 0.13
C SER A 192 -10.17 -18.51 -0.33
N ILE A 193 -10.42 -18.33 -1.64
CA ILE A 193 -10.66 -17.02 -2.23
C ILE A 193 -11.90 -16.33 -1.64
N TRP A 194 -12.96 -17.08 -1.31
CA TRP A 194 -14.17 -16.54 -0.71
C TRP A 194 -13.92 -15.96 0.68
N LEU A 195 -13.15 -16.67 1.53
CA LEU A 195 -12.75 -16.13 2.84
C LEU A 195 -11.85 -14.91 2.67
N CYS A 196 -10.97 -14.90 1.68
CA CYS A 196 -10.13 -13.74 1.38
C CYS A 196 -10.97 -12.52 0.94
N TYR A 197 -11.99 -12.72 0.09
CA TYR A 197 -12.91 -11.66 -0.32
C TYR A 197 -13.73 -11.11 0.85
N VAL A 198 -14.33 -11.98 1.68
CA VAL A 198 -15.11 -11.55 2.85
C VAL A 198 -14.22 -10.78 3.82
N ALA A 199 -13.02 -11.28 4.10
CA ALA A 199 -12.08 -10.59 4.98
C ALA A 199 -11.66 -9.22 4.43
N PHE A 200 -11.40 -9.11 3.12
CA PHE A 200 -11.11 -7.83 2.46
C PHE A 200 -12.28 -6.84 2.55
N VAL A 201 -13.51 -7.31 2.29
CA VAL A 201 -14.73 -6.49 2.39
C VAL A 201 -14.90 -5.95 3.80
N LEU A 202 -14.77 -6.79 4.83
CA LEU A 202 -14.85 -6.39 6.24
C LEU A 202 -13.71 -5.43 6.63
N PHE A 203 -12.49 -5.68 6.16
CA PHE A 203 -11.32 -4.82 6.42
C PHE A 203 -11.57 -3.41 5.88
N ARG A 204 -12.08 -3.30 4.65
CA ARG A 204 -12.39 -2.02 4.01
C ARG A 204 -13.55 -1.30 4.70
N GLY A 205 -14.57 -2.05 5.14
CA GLY A 205 -15.67 -1.51 5.95
C GLY A 205 -15.19 -0.95 7.29
N ALA A 206 -14.35 -1.69 8.02
CA ALA A 206 -13.77 -1.25 9.29
C ALA A 206 -12.91 0.02 9.13
N TYR A 207 -12.11 0.09 8.05
CA TYR A 207 -11.36 1.29 7.70
C TYR A 207 -12.31 2.48 7.47
N GLN A 208 -13.33 2.31 6.62
CA GLN A 208 -14.24 3.40 6.27
C GLN A 208 -15.17 3.84 7.39
N PHE A 209 -15.43 2.98 8.38
CA PHE A 209 -16.11 3.37 9.61
C PHE A 209 -15.27 4.36 10.45
N LEU A 210 -13.97 4.10 10.58
CA LEU A 210 -13.11 4.85 11.50
C LEU A 210 -12.61 6.18 10.91
N VAL A 211 -12.55 6.31 9.59
CA VAL A 211 -12.12 7.55 8.90
C VAL A 211 -12.99 8.77 9.25
N PRO A 212 -14.34 8.73 9.17
CA PRO A 212 -15.19 9.86 9.59
C PRO A 212 -15.02 10.24 11.05
N ILE A 213 -14.87 9.25 11.93
CA ILE A 213 -14.63 9.47 13.37
C ILE A 213 -13.30 10.19 13.56
N ALA A 214 -12.22 9.70 12.93
CA ALA A 214 -10.91 10.32 13.01
C ALA A 214 -10.94 11.75 12.47
N THR A 215 -11.64 11.98 11.36
CA THR A 215 -11.83 13.31 10.76
C THR A 215 -12.51 14.25 11.75
N PHE A 216 -13.61 13.81 12.38
CA PHE A 216 -14.33 14.59 13.38
C PHE A 216 -13.48 14.89 14.62
N GLN A 217 -12.70 13.91 15.11
CA GLN A 217 -11.84 14.09 16.29
C GLN A 217 -10.68 15.05 16.03
N ILE A 218 -10.05 14.96 14.86
CA ILE A 218 -9.01 15.90 14.44
C ILE A 218 -9.60 17.30 14.29
N ALA A 219 -10.72 17.43 13.57
CA ALA A 219 -11.36 18.72 13.32
C ALA A 219 -11.86 19.40 14.60
N SER A 220 -12.36 18.63 15.58
CA SER A 220 -12.84 19.16 16.86
C SER A 220 -11.72 19.53 17.83
N SER A 221 -10.49 19.06 17.61
CA SER A 221 -9.31 19.37 18.44
C SER A 221 -8.52 20.58 17.94
N LEU A 222 -8.96 21.23 16.86
CA LEU A 222 -8.21 22.27 16.14
C LEU A 222 -9.08 23.50 15.85
N SER A 223 -8.42 24.64 15.64
CA SER A 223 -9.07 25.80 15.02
C SER A 223 -9.37 25.50 13.54
N LYS A 224 -10.39 26.19 12.98
CA LYS A 224 -10.83 26.00 11.58
C LYS A 224 -9.68 26.22 10.57
N GLU A 225 -8.75 27.12 10.89
CA GLU A 225 -7.61 27.48 10.04
C GLU A 225 -6.56 26.36 9.92
N LEU A 226 -6.36 25.57 10.98
CA LEU A 226 -5.33 24.51 11.03
C LEU A 226 -5.86 23.16 10.51
N CYS A 227 -7.17 23.01 10.41
CA CYS A 227 -7.83 21.75 10.03
C CYS A 227 -7.34 21.22 8.67
N ALA A 228 -7.37 22.07 7.63
CA ALA A 228 -6.89 21.70 6.29
C ALA A 228 -5.38 21.39 6.28
N LEU A 229 -4.59 22.17 7.03
CA LEU A 229 -3.15 21.95 7.14
C LEU A 229 -2.83 20.60 7.78
N VAL A 230 -3.55 20.20 8.84
CA VAL A 230 -3.35 18.89 9.48
C VAL A 230 -3.69 17.74 8.57
N PHE A 231 -4.81 17.80 7.86
CA PHE A 231 -5.15 16.74 6.90
C PHE A 231 -4.12 16.66 5.76
N GLY A 232 -3.61 17.80 5.29
CA GLY A 232 -2.51 17.86 4.32
C GLY A 232 -1.23 17.21 4.85
N VAL A 233 -0.75 17.63 6.02
CA VAL A 233 0.47 17.08 6.65
C VAL A 233 0.32 15.59 6.95
N ASN A 234 -0.81 15.15 7.50
CA ASN A 234 -1.06 13.73 7.77
C ASN A 234 -1.07 12.90 6.48
N THR A 235 -1.68 13.41 5.40
CA THR A 235 -1.66 12.72 4.09
C THR A 235 -0.26 12.67 3.48
N PHE A 236 0.50 13.77 3.60
CA PHE A 236 1.90 13.83 3.16
C PHE A 236 2.74 12.79 3.89
N LEU A 237 2.67 12.77 5.22
CA LEU A 237 3.38 11.81 6.06
C LEU A 237 2.96 10.37 5.78
N ALA A 238 1.67 10.11 5.54
CA ALA A 238 1.19 8.78 5.13
C ALA A 238 1.79 8.36 3.78
N THR A 239 1.90 9.28 2.83
CA THR A 239 2.48 9.01 1.52
C THR A 239 3.98 8.74 1.61
N VAL A 240 4.71 9.52 2.39
CA VAL A 240 6.13 9.29 2.68
C VAL A 240 6.33 7.94 3.38
N LEU A 241 5.52 7.62 4.39
CA LEU A 241 5.61 6.34 5.09
C LEU A 241 5.35 5.17 4.13
N LYS A 242 4.31 5.27 3.30
CA LYS A 242 3.98 4.28 2.27
C LYS A 242 5.14 4.08 1.29
N THR A 243 5.72 5.16 0.78
CA THR A 243 6.81 5.07 -0.21
C THR A 243 8.07 4.49 0.41
N VAL A 244 8.40 4.85 1.66
CA VAL A 244 9.51 4.23 2.40
C VAL A 244 9.29 2.73 2.56
N ILE A 245 8.11 2.28 3.00
CA ILE A 245 7.81 0.85 3.15
C ILE A 245 7.94 0.13 1.81
N THR A 246 7.35 0.67 0.74
CA THR A 246 7.45 0.08 -0.60
C THR A 246 8.89 0.00 -1.09
N LEU A 247 9.70 1.04 -0.88
CA LEU A 247 11.11 1.02 -1.26
C LEU A 247 11.91 -0.02 -0.45
N VAL A 248 11.70 -0.11 0.85
CA VAL A 248 12.39 -1.11 1.70
C VAL A 248 12.04 -2.54 1.28
N VAL A 249 10.76 -2.80 1.00
CA VAL A 249 10.25 -4.15 0.65
C VAL A 249 10.54 -4.52 -0.80
N SER A 250 10.48 -3.55 -1.73
CA SER A 250 10.50 -3.80 -3.18
C SER A 250 11.82 -3.45 -3.87
N ASP A 251 12.70 -2.64 -3.25
CA ASP A 251 13.96 -2.26 -3.89
C ASP A 251 15.02 -3.35 -3.75
N LYS A 252 15.74 -3.60 -4.84
CA LYS A 252 16.83 -4.59 -4.93
C LYS A 252 18.01 -4.24 -3.99
N ARG A 253 18.13 -2.97 -3.57
CA ARG A 253 19.15 -2.46 -2.62
C ARG A 253 18.66 -2.43 -1.16
N GLY A 254 17.37 -2.66 -0.90
CA GLY A 254 16.80 -2.84 0.43
C GLY A 254 16.93 -4.29 0.88
N LEU A 255 15.83 -4.92 1.28
CA LEU A 255 15.82 -6.37 1.54
C LEU A 255 15.96 -7.20 0.25
N GLY A 256 15.79 -6.58 -0.93
CA GLY A 256 16.03 -7.21 -2.23
C GLY A 256 15.29 -8.53 -2.42
N LEU A 257 14.09 -8.65 -1.84
CA LEU A 257 13.33 -9.89 -1.90
C LEU A 257 12.88 -10.15 -3.35
N PRO A 258 13.33 -11.25 -3.97
CA PRO A 258 12.94 -11.56 -5.34
C PRO A 258 11.43 -11.87 -5.39
N VAL A 259 10.71 -11.16 -6.27
CA VAL A 259 9.27 -11.36 -6.61
C VAL A 259 8.95 -12.85 -6.85
N HIS A 260 9.90 -13.63 -7.37
CA HIS A 260 9.72 -15.04 -7.71
C HIS A 260 10.05 -16.05 -6.61
N SER A 261 10.57 -15.65 -5.44
CA SER A 261 10.79 -16.59 -4.32
C SER A 261 9.69 -16.54 -3.27
N GLN A 262 8.67 -15.69 -3.45
CA GLN A 262 7.49 -15.60 -2.58
C GLN A 262 6.28 -16.36 -3.14
N VAL A 263 6.39 -16.89 -4.37
CA VAL A 263 5.43 -17.82 -4.96
C VAL A 263 6.19 -18.84 -5.80
N SER A 264 6.76 -19.84 -5.14
CA SER A 264 6.98 -21.14 -5.77
C SER A 264 6.22 -22.16 -4.94
N PRO A 265 5.08 -22.70 -5.41
CA PRO A 265 4.80 -24.08 -5.09
C PRO A 265 5.92 -24.86 -5.76
N SER A 266 6.77 -25.48 -4.94
CA SER A 266 7.62 -26.61 -5.29
C SER A 266 7.46 -27.07 -6.74
N ARG A 267 8.31 -26.59 -7.66
CA ARG A 267 8.55 -27.35 -8.88
C ARG A 267 9.02 -28.73 -8.40
N PRO A 268 8.41 -29.85 -8.83
CA PRO A 268 9.03 -31.13 -8.60
C PRO A 268 10.40 -31.06 -9.25
N ARG A 269 11.40 -31.37 -8.44
CA ARG A 269 12.77 -31.55 -8.90
C ARG A 269 12.71 -32.70 -9.89
N CYS A 270 12.61 -32.43 -11.19
CA CYS A 270 12.95 -33.41 -12.20
C CYS A 270 14.44 -33.67 -12.02
N LEU A 271 14.76 -34.67 -11.22
CA LEU A 271 16.01 -35.39 -11.33
C LEU A 271 15.99 -36.03 -12.71
N GLU A 272 16.62 -35.36 -13.66
CA GLU A 272 16.89 -35.89 -14.98
C GLU A 272 17.94 -36.99 -14.83
N VAL A 273 17.48 -38.18 -14.42
CA VAL A 273 18.23 -39.42 -14.53
C VAL A 273 17.41 -40.32 -15.42
N SER A 274 17.88 -40.47 -16.66
CA SER A 274 17.35 -41.33 -17.73
C SER A 274 16.06 -40.81 -18.40
N GLY A 275 16.22 -40.23 -19.60
CA GLY A 275 15.13 -39.65 -20.39
C GLY A 275 14.08 -40.65 -20.87
N GLN A 276 12.96 -40.71 -20.16
CA GLN A 276 11.72 -41.31 -20.64
C GLN A 276 10.51 -40.67 -19.92
N CYS A 277 9.81 -39.76 -20.61
CA CYS A 277 8.48 -39.33 -20.21
C CYS A 277 7.47 -40.39 -20.67
N ILE A 278 6.95 -41.18 -19.75
CA ILE A 278 5.76 -42.00 -20.00
C ILE A 278 4.55 -41.24 -19.45
N SER A 279 3.75 -40.68 -20.36
CA SER A 279 2.43 -40.12 -20.04
C SER A 279 1.45 -41.29 -19.92
N HIS A 280 1.10 -41.69 -18.69
CA HIS A 280 -0.06 -42.55 -18.47
C HIS A 280 -1.29 -41.68 -18.19
N SER A 281 -2.12 -41.54 -19.22
CA SER A 281 -3.48 -41.05 -19.11
C SER A 281 -4.31 -42.11 -18.38
N VAL A 282 -4.77 -41.83 -17.16
CA VAL A 282 -5.79 -42.65 -16.50
C VAL A 282 -7.12 -41.95 -16.71
N GLY A 283 -7.87 -42.42 -17.70
CA GLY A 283 -9.30 -42.14 -17.81
C GLY A 283 -10.04 -42.85 -16.68
N LEU A 284 -10.85 -42.11 -15.94
CA LEU A 284 -11.88 -42.66 -15.06
C LEU A 284 -13.22 -42.45 -15.75
N GLY A 285 -13.68 -43.53 -16.40
CA GLY A 285 -15.09 -43.75 -16.64
C GLY A 285 -15.70 -44.45 -15.43
N LEU A 286 -16.75 -43.84 -14.88
CA LEU A 286 -17.98 -44.44 -14.37
C LEU A 286 -18.95 -43.31 -14.02
#